data_AF-A0A841QBI2-F1
#
_entry.id   AF-A0A841QBI2-F1
#
_cell.length_a   1.000
_cell.length_b   1.000
_cell.length_c   1.000
_cell.angle_alpha   90.00
_cell.angle_beta   90.00
_cell.angle_gamma   90.00
#
_symmetry.space_group_name_H-M   'P 1'
#
loop_
_entity.id
_entity.type
_entity.pdbx_description
1 polymer ?
#
loop_
_entity_poly.entity_id
_entity_poly.type
_entity_poly.pdbx_seq_one_letter_code
_entity_poly.pdbx_strand_id
1 'polypeptide(L)' 'MSDESKADFGLEDGIGNLQDGADGFFGKVSSYDALNPGKRSTAVEALRDVVIDQPLLTVAAAGVVGLMIGIFLRRRK' A
#
# COMPACT_ATOMS: atom_id res chain seq x y z
N MET A 1 25.14 -0.68 -23.78
CA MET A 1 24.03 -0.91 -22.84
C MET A 1 22.77 -0.41 -23.52
N SER A 2 21.91 -1.32 -23.99
CA SER A 2 20.67 -0.96 -24.70
C SER A 2 19.68 -0.29 -23.75
N ASP A 3 18.79 0.54 -24.29
CA ASP A 3 17.80 1.24 -23.48
C ASP A 3 16.76 0.30 -22.85
N GLU A 4 16.51 -0.86 -23.46
CA GLU A 4 15.72 -1.96 -22.86
C GLU A 4 16.34 -2.47 -21.55
N SER A 5 17.67 -2.65 -21.52
CA SER A 5 18.37 -3.11 -20.31
C SER A 5 18.33 -2.11 -19.15
N LYS A 6 18.13 -0.81 -19.43
CA LYS A 6 17.95 0.20 -18.38
C LYS A 6 16.51 0.26 -17.87
N ALA A 7 15.54 0.06 -18.76
CA ALA A 7 14.13 0.04 -18.41
C ALA A 7 13.80 -1.17 -17.50
N ASP A 8 14.31 -2.35 -17.86
CA ASP A 8 14.12 -3.57 -17.07
C ASP A 8 14.75 -3.44 -15.68
N PHE A 9 15.96 -2.88 -15.60
CA PHE A 9 16.65 -2.67 -14.32
C PHE A 9 15.91 -1.66 -13.42
N GLY A 10 15.33 -0.61 -14.00
CA GLY A 10 14.53 0.36 -13.26
C GLY A 10 13.19 -0.19 -12.77
N LEU A 11 12.61 -1.16 -13.50
CA LEU A 11 11.38 -1.84 -13.09
C LEU A 11 11.64 -2.83 -11.96
N GLU A 12 12.73 -3.59 -12.03
CA GLU A 12 13.15 -4.53 -10.98
C GLU A 12 13.41 -3.79 -9.65
N ASP A 13 14.18 -2.71 -9.69
CA ASP A 13 14.46 -1.89 -8.50
C ASP A 13 13.20 -1.22 -7.94
N GLY A 14 12.31 -0.75 -8.84
CA GLY A 14 11.02 -0.18 -8.44
C GLY A 14 10.09 -1.20 -7.75
N ILE A 15 10.03 -2.42 -8.29
CA ILE A 15 9.25 -3.53 -7.74
C ILE A 15 9.85 -4.02 -6.41
N GLY A 16 11.18 -4.05 -6.29
CA GLY A 16 11.87 -4.38 -5.04
C GLY A 16 11.54 -3.39 -3.91
N ASN A 17 11.67 -2.09 -4.17
CA ASN A 17 11.35 -1.04 -3.19
C ASN A 17 9.86 -1.06 -2.75
N LEU A 18 8.95 -1.40 -3.65
CA LEU A 18 7.53 -1.55 -3.31
C LEU A 18 7.27 -2.75 -2.40
N GLN A 19 7.94 -3.88 -2.65
CA GLN A 19 7.84 -5.09 -1.81
C GLN A 19 8.41 -4.82 -0.42
N ASP A 20 9.63 -4.27 -0.33
CA ASP A 20 10.26 -3.95 0.96
C ASP A 20 9.42 -2.96 1.78
N GLY A 21 8.83 -1.96 1.10
CA GLY A 21 7.92 -1.00 1.72
C GLY A 21 6.63 -1.65 2.24
N ALA A 22 6.06 -2.58 1.48
CA ALA A 22 4.88 -3.33 1.86
C ALA A 22 5.17 -4.23 3.07
N ASP A 23 6.26 -5.00 3.04
CA ASP A 23 6.66 -5.89 4.12
C ASP A 23 6.95 -5.11 5.41
N GLY A 24 7.65 -3.97 5.31
CA GLY A 24 7.88 -3.07 6.43
C GLY A 24 6.60 -2.43 7.00
N PHE A 25 5.59 -2.21 6.17
CA PHE A 25 4.28 -1.70 6.59
C PHE A 25 3.46 -2.79 7.28
N PHE A 26 3.28 -3.95 6.65
CA PHE A 26 2.52 -5.07 7.21
C PHE A 26 3.13 -5.61 8.51
N GLY A 27 4.47 -5.61 8.63
CA GLY A 27 5.15 -5.93 9.89
C GLY A 27 4.77 -5.01 11.06
N LYS A 28 4.47 -3.73 10.79
CA LYS A 28 4.01 -2.78 11.83
C LYS A 28 2.53 -2.95 12.17
N VAL A 29 1.70 -3.34 11.21
CA VAL A 29 0.26 -3.60 11.42
C VAL A 29 0.05 -4.77 12.40
N SER A 30 0.90 -5.80 12.36
CA SER A 30 0.86 -6.89 13.35
C SER A 30 1.00 -6.41 14.79
N SER A 31 1.69 -5.28 15.03
CA SER A 31 1.82 -4.70 16.37
C SER A 31 0.57 -3.93 16.79
N TYR A 32 -0.25 -3.46 15.85
CA TYR A 32 -1.50 -2.77 16.14
C TYR A 32 -2.56 -3.74 16.68
N ASP A 33 -2.67 -4.93 16.08
CA ASP A 33 -3.53 -5.99 16.56
C ASP A 33 -3.07 -6.56 17.92
N ALA A 34 -1.81 -6.37 18.29
CA ALA A 34 -1.31 -6.71 19.62
C ALA A 34 -1.65 -5.65 20.69
N LEU A 35 -2.19 -4.49 20.32
CA LEU A 35 -2.59 -3.46 21.28
C LEU A 35 -3.85 -3.88 22.03
N ASN A 36 -3.91 -3.54 23.33
CA ASN A 36 -5.12 -3.68 24.14
C ASN A 36 -6.30 -2.93 23.48
N PRO A 37 -7.54 -3.44 23.55
CA PRO A 37 -8.70 -2.83 22.90
C PRO A 37 -8.90 -1.34 23.20
N GLY A 38 -8.63 -0.90 24.43
CA GLY A 38 -8.71 0.52 24.83
C GLY A 38 -7.58 1.42 24.29
N LYS A 39 -6.56 0.85 23.63
CA LYS A 39 -5.48 1.57 22.95
C LYS A 39 -5.56 1.47 21.42
N ARG A 40 -6.54 0.72 20.90
CA ARG A 40 -6.84 0.68 19.47
C ARG A 40 -7.68 1.90 19.11
N SER A 41 -7.38 2.48 17.96
CA SER A 41 -8.14 3.59 17.38
C SER A 41 -9.47 3.10 16.82
N THR A 42 -10.57 3.65 17.32
CA THR A 42 -11.93 3.40 16.83
C THR A 42 -12.09 3.66 15.33
N ALA A 43 -11.35 4.64 14.80
CA ALA A 43 -11.38 4.95 13.37
C ALA A 43 -10.80 3.82 12.51
N VAL A 44 -9.79 3.11 13.00
CA VAL A 44 -9.17 1.98 12.28
C VAL A 44 -10.07 0.76 12.34
N GLU A 45 -10.72 0.49 13.48
CA GLU A 45 -11.66 -0.62 13.60
C GLU A 45 -12.89 -0.40 12.71
N ALA A 46 -13.44 0.82 12.67
CA ALA A 46 -14.53 1.15 11.75
C ALA A 46 -14.12 1.03 10.27
N LEU A 47 -12.86 1.37 9.94
CA LEU A 47 -12.33 1.18 8.59
C LEU A 47 -12.25 -0.32 8.25
N ARG A 48 -11.79 -1.13 9.21
CA ARG A 48 -11.70 -2.59 9.07
C ARG A 48 -13.07 -3.22 8.87
N ASP A 49 -14.09 -2.76 9.60
CA ASP A 49 -15.47 -3.24 9.41
C ASP A 49 -15.96 -2.94 7.98
N VAL A 50 -15.77 -1.72 7.48
CA VAL A 50 -16.13 -1.37 6.09
C VAL A 50 -15.40 -2.23 5.07
N VAL A 51 -14.12 -2.55 5.32
CA VAL A 51 -13.31 -3.42 4.45
C VAL A 51 -13.86 -4.85 4.41
N ILE A 52 -14.26 -5.38 5.56
CA ILE A 52 -14.82 -6.74 5.68
C ILE A 52 -16.20 -6.82 5.03
N ASP A 53 -17.03 -5.80 5.23
CA ASP A 53 -18.41 -5.77 4.70
C ASP A 53 -18.46 -5.55 3.18
N GLN A 54 -17.48 -4.83 2.61
CA GLN A 54 -17.52 -4.41 1.20
C GLN A 54 -16.18 -4.59 0.48
N PRO A 55 -15.64 -5.82 0.39
CA PRO A 55 -14.29 -6.07 -0.12
C PRO A 55 -14.10 -5.60 -1.57
N LEU A 56 -15.12 -5.73 -2.42
CA LEU A 56 -15.05 -5.28 -3.82
C LEU A 56 -14.91 -3.76 -3.94
N LEU A 57 -15.68 -3.00 -3.15
CA LEU A 57 -15.60 -1.54 -3.15
C LEU A 57 -14.29 -1.06 -2.54
N THR A 58 -13.79 -1.74 -1.51
CA THR A 58 -12.49 -1.45 -0.93
C THR A 58 -11.36 -1.64 -1.94
N VAL A 59 -11.34 -2.77 -2.66
CA VAL A 59 -10.32 -3.04 -3.68
C VAL A 59 -10.39 -2.00 -4.80
N ALA A 60 -11.60 -1.65 -5.26
CA ALA A 60 -11.78 -0.61 -6.28
C ALA A 60 -11.26 0.76 -5.79
N ALA A 61 -11.60 1.15 -4.56
CA ALA A 61 -11.14 2.40 -3.96
C ALA A 61 -9.61 2.43 -3.80
N ALA A 62 -9.01 1.34 -3.30
CA ALA A 62 -7.57 1.21 -3.17
C ALA A 62 -6.87 1.32 -4.53
N GLY A 63 -7.42 0.71 -5.58
CA GLY A 63 -6.91 0.83 -6.95
C GLY A 63 -6.96 2.26 -7.47
N VAL A 64 -8.07 2.97 -7.28
CA VAL A 64 -8.20 4.39 -7.69
C VAL A 64 -7.22 5.28 -6.94
N VAL A 65 -7.09 5.10 -5.62
CA VAL A 65 -6.13 5.86 -4.80
C VAL A 65 -4.70 5.57 -5.24
N GLY A 66 -4.34 4.31 -5.45
CA GLY A 66 -3.03 3.90 -5.94
C GLY A 66 -2.70 4.54 -7.30
N LEU A 67 -3.66 4.54 -8.23
CA LEU A 67 -3.51 5.20 -9.53
C LEU A 67 -3.26 6.71 -9.36
N MET A 68 -4.05 7.38 -8.52
CA MET A 68 -3.90 8.82 -8.27
C MET A 68 -2.54 9.16 -7.65
N ILE A 69 -2.08 8.37 -6.68
CA ILE A 69 -0.74 8.52 -6.08
C ILE A 69 0.34 8.33 -7.15
N GLY A 70 0.23 7.28 -7.98
CA GLY A 70 1.17 7.03 -9.07
C GLY A 70 1.22 8.19 -10.08
N ILE A 71 0.07 8.74 -10.47
CA ILE A 71 -0.02 9.92 -11.34
C ILE A 71 0.65 11.13 -10.68
N PHE A 72 0.40 11.37 -9.39
CA PHE A 72 0.96 12.50 -8.67
C PHE A 72 2.48 12.40 -8.53
N LEU A 73 3.00 11.21 -8.20
CA LEU A 73 4.44 10.96 -8.09
C LEU A 73 5.13 11.07 -9.45
N ARG A 74 4.49 10.60 -10.54
CA ARG A 74 5.01 10.78 -11.90
C ARG A 74 5.13 12.25 -12.29
N ARG A 75 4.26 13.13 -11.79
CA ARG A 75 4.31 14.57 -12.04
C ARG A 75 5.34 15.33 -11.20
N ARG A 76 5.93 14.68 -10.19
CA ARG A 76 6.98 15.26 -9.34
C ARG A 76 8.41 14.88 -9.77
N LYS A 77 8.55 13.99 -10.76
CA LYS A 77 9.80 13.71 -11.48
C LYS A 77 9.79 14.49 -12.79
#